data_AF-A0A9E0G6P3-F1
#
_entry.id   AF-A0A9E0G6P3-F1
#
_cell.length_a   1.000
_cell.length_b   1.000
_cell.length_c   1.000
_cell.angle_alpha   90.00
_cell.angle_beta   90.00
_cell.angle_gamma   90.00
#
_symmetry.space_group_name_H-M   'P 1'
#
loop_
_entity.id
_entity.type
_entity.pdbx_description
1 polymer ?
#
loop_
_entity_poly.entity_id
_entity_poly.type
_entity_poly.pdbx_seq_one_letter_code
_entity_poly.pdbx_strand_id
1 'polypeptide(L)'
;MGTGGSKGFQDGVKSVTTLPIVFLNPADFHREHFLKTREVHPDDIKKVRNVIRQQGVDDSGFNDKQLTSLVRRSLAGPFGHAMDVDDVKGNPMRICLANGPEGAINGRSDSLLKQAGIDPAKLSLIPGWEQHRERIFGIHEGTHCAQDMNTKGMTDEQKDIFLMGREAEADRAAVKWLRDNKLPEVAQALIDIRALGSLKGDDPRHATAVLIDRPDLTSSQAHIDAVHDFRFQMVMGVMTHYKLTMEQVVDMSIKQPAQYVDRIDKLLARGAFSPAKNADVKSNPLIEDYIRAYAGAYRRQIIDRPLSPAPSTAPVQPSAAPAGNKQGSLDFTEGEDRPRYALTESDLDDGHSSVGSEAEGQEQEAGKERRGAPLVALGTGDQAVMTIDGVSAPDYWRQMADPEFALQRLALKDTGLEGQNLGNQAVSVRLPGGQSNMT
;
A
#
# COMPACT_ATOMS: atom_id res chain seq x y z
N MET A 1 2.77 27.32 15.31
CA MET A 1 3.45 26.12 14.77
C MET A 1 2.92 24.94 15.55
N GLY A 2 2.30 23.96 14.90
CA GLY A 2 1.83 22.75 15.58
C GLY A 2 3.03 21.86 15.89
N THR A 3 3.10 21.30 17.10
CA THR A 3 4.05 20.23 17.40
C THR A 3 3.75 19.05 16.46
N GLY A 4 4.74 18.51 15.74
CA GLY A 4 4.56 17.63 14.57
C GLY A 4 3.82 16.30 14.79
N GLY A 5 2.53 16.34 15.10
CA GLY A 5 1.65 15.20 15.35
C GLY A 5 0.72 15.47 16.53
N SER A 6 -0.44 14.81 16.55
CA SER A 6 -1.35 14.85 17.69
C SER A 6 -0.73 14.21 18.94
N LYS A 7 -1.27 14.56 20.11
CA LYS A 7 -0.79 14.00 21.40
C LYS A 7 -0.82 12.47 21.41
N GLY A 8 -1.88 11.86 20.86
CA GLY A 8 -2.00 10.41 20.76
C GLY A 8 -0.85 9.76 19.99
N PHE A 9 -0.51 10.31 18.82
CA PHE A 9 0.62 9.86 18.01
C PHE A 9 1.95 10.00 18.74
N GLN A 10 2.24 11.18 19.27
CA GLN A 10 3.50 11.44 19.97
C GLN A 10 3.69 10.51 21.16
N ASP A 11 2.65 10.33 21.97
CA ASP A 11 2.73 9.46 23.13
C ASP A 11 2.92 7.99 22.70
N GLY A 12 2.41 7.59 21.52
CA GLY A 12 2.63 6.27 20.91
C GLY A 12 4.09 6.01 20.59
N VAL A 13 4.71 6.92 19.84
CA VAL A 13 6.13 6.83 19.49
C VAL A 13 6.98 6.72 20.75
N LYS A 14 6.73 7.61 21.73
CA LYS A 14 7.45 7.64 23.02
C LYS A 14 7.35 6.35 23.83
N SER A 15 6.33 5.51 23.61
CA SER A 15 6.18 4.27 24.39
C SER A 15 6.98 3.08 23.88
N VAL A 16 7.55 3.16 22.68
CA VAL A 16 8.25 2.04 22.05
C VAL A 16 9.68 2.34 21.66
N THR A 17 10.11 3.60 21.72
CA THR A 17 11.50 3.98 21.49
C THR A 17 12.10 4.70 22.68
N THR A 18 13.37 4.42 22.95
CA THR A 18 14.19 5.14 23.94
C THR A 18 15.10 6.18 23.30
N LEU A 19 15.10 6.27 21.96
CA LEU A 19 15.89 7.27 21.24
C LEU A 19 15.33 8.67 21.50
N PRO A 20 16.16 9.72 21.48
CA PRO A 20 15.67 11.09 21.36
C PRO A 20 14.79 11.23 20.11
N ILE A 21 13.59 11.78 20.24
CA ILE A 21 12.61 11.85 19.16
C ILE A 21 12.54 13.28 18.62
N VAL A 22 12.56 13.42 17.30
CA VAL A 22 12.25 14.67 16.59
C VAL A 22 10.95 14.48 15.83
N PHE A 23 9.90 15.17 16.27
CA PHE A 23 8.60 15.15 15.60
C PHE A 23 8.52 16.23 14.53
N LEU A 24 8.38 15.85 13.25
CA LEU A 24 8.21 16.80 12.15
C LEU A 24 6.83 16.66 11.52
N ASN A 25 6.20 17.74 11.10
CA ASN A 25 4.99 17.66 10.28
C ASN A 25 5.36 17.99 8.83
N PRO A 26 5.32 17.03 7.90
CA PRO A 26 5.76 17.29 6.53
C PRO A 26 4.95 18.41 5.83
N ALA A 27 3.71 18.65 6.27
CA ALA A 27 2.86 19.73 5.75
C ALA A 27 3.35 21.13 6.11
N ASP A 28 4.28 21.27 7.08
CA ASP A 28 4.87 22.55 7.44
C ASP A 28 6.03 22.95 6.49
N PHE A 29 6.44 22.06 5.59
CA PHE A 29 7.57 22.26 4.66
C PHE A 29 7.12 22.55 3.23
N HIS A 30 8.03 23.07 2.40
CA HIS A 30 7.77 23.41 1.00
C HIS A 30 7.81 22.17 0.10
N ARG A 31 6.85 21.25 0.29
CA ARG A 31 6.79 19.98 -0.43
C ARG A 31 6.75 20.16 -1.96
N GLU A 32 5.95 21.10 -2.47
CA GLU A 32 5.88 21.36 -3.92
C GLU A 32 7.22 21.79 -4.51
N HIS A 33 7.98 22.62 -3.77
CA HIS A 33 9.33 22.99 -4.16
C HIS A 33 10.21 21.74 -4.25
N PHE A 34 10.25 20.93 -3.19
CA PHE A 34 11.04 19.70 -3.15
C PHE A 34 10.66 18.71 -4.25
N LEU A 35 9.36 18.54 -4.56
CA LEU A 35 8.91 17.67 -5.64
C LEU A 35 9.40 18.14 -7.01
N LYS A 36 9.47 19.47 -7.23
CA LYS A 36 9.90 20.07 -8.49
C LYS A 36 11.42 20.11 -8.65
N THR A 37 12.16 20.44 -7.59
CA THR A 37 13.60 20.71 -7.65
C THR A 37 14.45 19.57 -7.10
N ARG A 38 13.86 18.69 -6.28
CA ARG A 38 14.57 17.70 -5.43
C ARG A 38 15.52 18.34 -4.41
N GLU A 39 15.39 19.64 -4.18
CA GLU A 39 16.16 20.42 -3.22
C GLU A 39 15.31 20.84 -2.03
N VAL A 40 15.94 20.95 -0.86
CA VAL A 40 15.28 21.45 0.35
C VAL A 40 15.28 22.96 0.34
N HIS A 41 14.11 23.57 0.55
CA HIS A 41 14.02 25.02 0.62
C HIS A 41 14.78 25.55 1.85
N PRO A 42 15.60 26.63 1.73
CA PRO A 42 16.39 27.15 2.86
C PRO A 42 15.57 27.51 4.10
N ASP A 43 14.31 27.94 3.92
CA ASP A 43 13.43 28.23 5.05
C ASP A 43 13.00 26.98 5.81
N ASP A 44 12.96 25.80 5.17
CA ASP A 44 12.63 24.57 5.85
C ASP A 44 13.74 24.13 6.81
N ILE A 45 15.00 24.48 6.51
CA ILE A 45 16.15 24.30 7.42
C ILE A 45 15.95 25.12 8.70
N LYS A 46 15.52 26.37 8.57
CA LYS A 46 15.22 27.23 9.73
C LYS A 46 14.03 26.70 10.51
N LYS A 47 12.98 26.22 9.83
CA LYS A 47 11.79 25.63 10.47
C LYS A 47 12.15 24.39 11.27
N VAL A 48 12.86 23.42 10.69
CA VAL A 48 13.23 22.19 11.40
C VAL A 48 14.08 22.49 12.64
N ARG A 49 15.01 23.45 12.55
CA ARG A 49 15.81 23.91 13.70
C ARG A 49 14.94 24.47 14.82
N ASN A 50 13.96 25.32 14.48
CA ASN A 50 13.01 25.86 15.45
C ASN A 50 12.14 24.76 16.10
N VAL A 51 11.72 23.76 15.32
CA VAL A 51 10.93 22.63 15.81
C VAL A 51 11.74 21.78 16.79
N ILE A 52 13.00 21.48 16.49
CA ILE A 52 13.92 20.76 17.38
C ILE A 52 14.08 21.51 18.73
N ARG A 53 14.35 22.81 18.68
CA ARG A 53 14.45 23.67 19.89
C ARG A 53 13.17 23.67 20.72
N GLN A 54 12.02 23.78 20.07
CA GLN A 54 10.71 23.79 20.75
C GLN A 54 10.41 22.47 21.45
N GLN A 55 10.96 21.36 20.97
CA GLN A 55 10.83 20.04 21.58
C GLN A 55 11.82 19.82 22.74
N GLY A 56 12.67 20.81 23.04
CA GLY A 56 13.70 20.69 24.06
C GLY A 56 14.85 19.77 23.65
N VAL A 57 14.96 19.45 22.36
CA VAL A 57 16.12 18.75 21.80
C VAL A 57 17.19 19.81 21.54
N ASP A 58 18.42 19.54 21.97
CA ASP A 58 19.55 20.43 21.73
C ASP A 58 19.85 20.48 20.23
N ASP A 59 19.54 21.62 19.60
CA ASP A 59 19.72 21.81 18.16
C ASP A 59 21.16 22.15 17.78
N SER A 60 22.01 22.47 18.76
CA SER A 60 23.38 22.90 18.50
C SER A 60 24.16 21.84 17.73
N GLY A 61 23.82 20.56 17.90
CA GLY A 61 24.47 19.45 17.21
C GLY A 61 24.16 19.35 15.72
N PHE A 62 23.08 19.95 15.25
CA PHE A 62 22.63 19.77 13.88
C PHE A 62 23.24 20.83 12.94
N ASN A 63 24.21 20.40 12.14
CA ASN A 63 24.69 21.19 11.01
C ASN A 63 23.64 21.24 9.87
N ASP A 64 23.80 22.18 8.94
CA ASP A 64 22.82 22.40 7.86
C ASP A 64 22.66 21.16 6.95
N LYS A 65 23.70 20.33 6.80
CA LYS A 65 23.61 19.07 6.03
C LYS A 65 22.71 18.05 6.73
N GLN A 66 22.82 17.93 8.05
CA GLN A 66 21.96 17.04 8.85
C GLN A 66 20.52 17.54 8.89
N LEU A 67 20.30 18.85 9.06
CA LEU A 67 18.95 19.44 8.97
C LEU A 67 18.34 19.25 7.59
N THR A 68 19.14 19.39 6.53
CA THR A 68 18.72 19.09 5.15
C THR A 68 18.30 17.62 5.02
N SER A 69 19.07 16.70 5.60
CA SER A 69 18.73 15.27 5.60
C SER A 69 17.41 14.99 6.33
N LEU A 70 17.19 15.63 7.49
CA LEU A 70 15.94 15.51 8.24
C LEU A 70 14.73 15.99 7.43
N VAL A 71 14.82 17.19 6.82
CA VAL A 71 13.74 17.72 5.99
C VAL A 71 13.50 16.83 4.77
N ARG A 72 14.56 16.41 4.07
CA ARG A 72 14.44 15.51 2.92
C ARG A 72 13.74 14.21 3.29
N ARG A 73 14.11 13.58 4.40
CA ARG A 73 13.48 12.36 4.89
C ARG A 73 12.05 12.60 5.40
N SER A 74 11.76 13.78 5.94
CA SER A 74 10.38 14.14 6.31
C SER A 74 9.48 14.28 5.09
N LEU A 75 10.00 14.86 4.01
CA LEU A 75 9.26 15.10 2.77
C LEU A 75 9.13 13.86 1.87
N ALA A 76 10.10 12.93 1.93
CA ALA A 76 10.20 11.80 1.01
C ALA A 76 10.13 10.42 1.68
N GLY A 77 10.36 10.33 2.99
CA GLY A 77 10.62 9.09 3.70
C GLY A 77 9.42 8.54 4.49
N PRO A 78 9.66 7.44 5.23
CA PRO A 78 8.65 6.78 6.06
C PRO A 78 8.21 7.67 7.23
N PHE A 79 7.13 7.30 7.91
CA PHE A 79 6.62 8.08 9.05
C PHE A 79 7.48 7.91 10.32
N GLY A 80 8.25 6.85 10.46
CA GLY A 80 9.22 6.67 11.55
C GLY A 80 10.55 6.08 11.05
N HIS A 81 11.68 6.65 11.45
CA HIS A 81 12.99 6.10 11.10
C HIS A 81 14.09 6.52 12.09
N ALA A 82 14.99 5.59 12.40
CA ALA A 82 16.18 5.89 13.17
C ALA A 82 17.25 6.54 12.28
N MET A 83 17.88 7.61 12.75
CA MET A 83 18.92 8.32 12.01
C MET A 83 20.13 8.56 12.89
N ASP A 84 21.30 8.33 12.32
CA ASP A 84 22.56 8.76 12.93
C ASP A 84 22.83 10.22 12.55
N VAL A 85 23.08 11.05 13.56
CA VAL A 85 23.49 12.44 13.45
C VAL A 85 24.68 12.67 14.39
N ASP A 86 25.43 13.74 14.21
CA ASP A 86 26.51 14.11 15.12
C ASP A 86 26.02 15.19 16.07
N ASP A 87 26.49 15.20 17.31
CA ASP A 87 26.30 16.32 18.24
C ASP A 87 27.28 17.47 17.94
N VAL A 88 27.21 18.57 18.72
CA VAL A 88 28.10 19.75 18.57
C VAL A 88 29.59 19.43 18.65
N LYS A 89 29.92 18.36 19.37
CA LYS A 89 31.30 17.94 19.61
C LYS A 89 31.74 16.91 18.56
N GLY A 90 30.88 16.60 17.58
CA GLY A 90 31.11 15.58 16.57
C GLY A 90 30.94 14.16 17.10
N ASN A 91 30.27 13.97 18.25
CA ASN A 91 29.97 12.63 18.74
C ASN A 91 28.75 12.09 18.00
N PRO A 92 28.80 10.87 17.46
CA PRO A 92 27.63 10.26 16.84
C PRO A 92 26.54 10.01 17.87
N MET A 93 25.32 10.38 17.53
CA MET A 93 24.09 10.12 18.27
C MET A 93 23.01 9.58 17.33
N ARG A 94 22.16 8.69 17.84
CA ARG A 94 21.05 8.14 17.07
C ARG A 94 19.74 8.73 17.55
N ILE A 95 18.95 9.27 16.65
CA ILE A 95 17.63 9.86 16.92
C ILE A 95 16.53 9.09 16.21
N CYS A 96 15.30 9.22 16.71
CA CYS A 96 14.09 8.80 16.02
C CYS A 96 13.49 10.02 15.32
N LEU A 97 13.48 10.03 13.99
CA LEU A 97 12.67 10.97 13.22
C LEU A 97 11.25 10.37 13.11
N ALA A 98 10.26 11.07 13.67
CA ALA A 98 8.86 10.69 13.56
C ALA A 98 8.08 11.79 12.83
N ASN A 99 7.63 11.51 11.62
CA ASN A 99 6.76 12.39 10.88
C ASN A 99 5.34 12.27 11.43
N GLY A 100 4.83 13.36 11.98
CA GLY A 100 3.41 13.50 12.23
C GLY A 100 2.62 13.27 10.95
N PRO A 101 1.41 12.70 11.06
CA PRO A 101 0.54 12.50 9.92
C PRO A 101 0.22 13.85 9.26
N GLU A 102 0.63 14.06 8.00
CA GLU A 102 0.18 15.21 7.20
C GLU A 102 -1.35 15.21 7.17
N GLY A 103 -2.00 16.31 7.58
CA GLY A 103 -3.40 16.59 7.28
C GLY A 103 -4.34 15.38 7.47
N ALA A 104 -4.63 15.06 8.73
CA ALA A 104 -5.42 13.93 9.19
C ALA A 104 -4.87 12.57 8.73
N ILE A 105 -4.56 11.71 9.71
CA ILE A 105 -4.34 10.26 9.58
C ILE A 105 -5.28 9.61 8.53
N ASN A 106 -6.48 10.17 8.38
CA ASN A 106 -7.43 9.97 7.29
C ASN A 106 -6.79 9.84 5.90
N GLY A 107 -5.83 10.66 5.48
CA GLY A 107 -5.34 10.67 4.08
C GLY A 107 -4.78 9.32 3.58
N ARG A 108 -3.84 8.73 4.33
CA ARG A 108 -3.21 7.45 3.95
C ARG A 108 -3.96 6.24 4.48
N SER A 109 -4.46 6.28 5.72
CA SER A 109 -5.29 5.19 6.24
C SER A 109 -6.58 5.06 5.44
N ASP A 110 -7.28 6.15 5.14
CA ASP A 110 -8.47 6.09 4.27
C ASP A 110 -8.11 5.72 2.84
N SER A 111 -6.90 6.06 2.37
CA SER A 111 -6.43 5.57 1.06
C SER A 111 -6.32 4.06 1.09
N LEU A 112 -5.61 3.46 2.06
CA LEU A 112 -5.51 2.01 2.22
C LEU A 112 -6.89 1.34 2.37
N LEU A 113 -7.79 1.94 3.14
CA LEU A 113 -9.16 1.44 3.32
C LEU A 113 -9.97 1.51 2.04
N LYS A 114 -9.97 2.66 1.35
CA LYS A 114 -10.64 2.82 0.05
C LYS A 114 -10.07 1.86 -0.98
N GLN A 115 -8.76 1.66 -0.97
CA GLN A 115 -8.07 0.69 -1.82
C GLN A 115 -8.48 -0.75 -1.51
N ALA A 116 -8.74 -1.06 -0.24
CA ALA A 116 -9.29 -2.34 0.21
C ALA A 116 -10.82 -2.47 0.01
N GLY A 117 -11.47 -1.45 -0.58
CA GLY A 117 -12.93 -1.41 -0.75
C GLY A 117 -13.70 -1.24 0.56
N ILE A 118 -13.02 -0.83 1.63
CA ILE A 118 -13.60 -0.54 2.94
C ILE A 118 -13.94 0.95 2.98
N ASP A 119 -15.19 1.26 3.29
CA ASP A 119 -15.57 2.61 3.67
C ASP A 119 -14.88 2.95 5.01
N PRO A 120 -14.01 3.98 5.07
CA PRO A 120 -13.38 4.39 6.33
C PRO A 120 -14.37 4.66 7.47
N ALA A 121 -15.60 5.07 7.14
CA ALA A 121 -16.67 5.27 8.11
C ALA A 121 -17.06 3.99 8.85
N LYS A 122 -16.76 2.79 8.33
CA LYS A 122 -17.00 1.54 9.06
C LYS A 122 -16.06 1.35 10.24
N LEU A 123 -14.83 1.87 10.18
CA LEU A 123 -13.89 1.74 11.28
C LEU A 123 -14.25 2.64 12.46
N SER A 124 -14.80 3.82 12.20
CA SER A 124 -15.26 4.70 13.27
C SER A 124 -16.43 4.10 14.08
N LEU A 125 -17.09 3.06 13.55
CA LEU A 125 -18.09 2.27 14.28
C LEU A 125 -17.46 1.28 15.29
N ILE A 126 -16.14 1.06 15.26
CA ILE A 126 -15.48 0.20 16.24
C ILE A 126 -15.28 1.01 17.53
N PRO A 127 -15.86 0.58 18.66
CA PRO A 127 -15.66 1.27 19.93
C PRO A 127 -14.18 1.43 20.26
N GLY A 128 -13.75 2.67 20.50
CA GLY A 128 -12.36 3.00 20.83
C GLY A 128 -11.43 3.23 19.64
N TRP A 129 -11.83 2.96 18.39
CA TRP A 129 -10.97 3.18 17.22
C TRP A 129 -10.53 4.65 17.10
N GLU A 130 -11.49 5.59 17.06
CA GLU A 130 -11.18 7.02 16.91
C GLU A 130 -10.33 7.56 18.06
N GLN A 131 -10.56 7.07 19.29
CA GLN A 131 -9.81 7.48 20.47
C GLN A 131 -8.35 7.00 20.44
N HIS A 132 -8.08 5.85 19.82
CA HIS A 132 -6.80 5.17 19.91
C HIS A 132 -6.02 5.12 18.59
N ARG A 133 -6.63 5.43 17.44
CA ARG A 133 -5.98 5.31 16.11
C ARG A 133 -4.64 6.03 16.05
N GLU A 134 -4.55 7.26 16.56
CA GLU A 134 -3.32 8.04 16.48
C GLU A 134 -2.22 7.41 17.32
N ARG A 135 -2.60 6.86 18.48
CA ARG A 135 -1.70 6.14 19.37
C ARG A 135 -1.19 4.84 18.75
N ILE A 136 -2.08 4.10 18.08
CA ILE A 136 -1.75 2.89 17.32
C ILE A 136 -0.70 3.20 16.25
N PHE A 137 -0.94 4.23 15.43
CA PHE A 137 0.03 4.67 14.42
C PHE A 137 1.34 5.11 15.07
N GLY A 138 1.29 5.90 16.15
CA GLY A 138 2.51 6.30 16.86
C GLY A 138 3.33 5.10 17.36
N ILE A 139 2.68 4.04 17.85
CA ILE A 139 3.37 2.81 18.27
C ILE A 139 3.99 2.09 17.07
N HIS A 140 3.26 1.95 15.96
CA HIS A 140 3.78 1.35 14.74
C HIS A 140 5.03 2.11 14.24
N GLU A 141 4.91 3.42 14.04
CA GLU A 141 6.01 4.26 13.54
C GLU A 141 7.19 4.34 14.50
N GLY A 142 6.92 4.44 15.80
CA GLY A 142 7.98 4.43 16.80
C GLY A 142 8.75 3.11 16.85
N THR A 143 8.13 2.00 16.43
CA THR A 143 8.81 0.69 16.36
C THR A 143 9.86 0.69 15.26
N HIS A 144 9.62 1.34 14.12
CA HIS A 144 10.63 1.51 13.07
C HIS A 144 11.88 2.26 13.55
N CYS A 145 11.75 3.14 14.54
CA CYS A 145 12.91 3.81 15.13
C CYS A 145 13.81 2.88 15.95
N ALA A 146 13.30 1.75 16.45
CA ALA A 146 14.10 0.75 17.15
C ALA A 146 14.72 -0.28 16.19
N GLN A 147 14.26 -0.31 14.93
CA GLN A 147 14.71 -1.26 13.93
C GLN A 147 15.97 -0.75 13.22
N ASP A 148 16.91 -1.65 12.96
CA ASP A 148 17.94 -1.41 11.94
C ASP A 148 17.28 -1.62 10.58
N MET A 149 17.31 -0.58 9.75
CA MET A 149 16.70 -0.54 8.42
C MET A 149 17.77 -0.53 7.31
N ASN A 150 18.99 -0.95 7.62
CA ASN A 150 20.06 -1.03 6.64
C ASN A 150 19.79 -2.13 5.60
N THR A 151 19.44 -1.70 4.39
CA THR A 151 19.20 -2.57 3.23
C THR A 151 20.35 -2.56 2.22
N LYS A 152 21.49 -1.96 2.56
CA LYS A 152 22.61 -1.80 1.63
C LYS A 152 23.13 -3.16 1.17
N GLY A 153 23.19 -3.36 -0.14
CA GLY A 153 23.67 -4.59 -0.77
C GLY A 153 22.64 -5.72 -0.84
N MET A 154 21.39 -5.48 -0.42
CA MET A 154 20.28 -6.41 -0.63
C MET A 154 19.72 -6.26 -2.05
N THR A 155 19.29 -7.37 -2.67
CA THR A 155 18.44 -7.33 -3.87
C THR A 155 17.06 -6.79 -3.52
N ASP A 156 16.25 -6.41 -4.51
CA ASP A 156 14.91 -5.86 -4.25
C ASP A 156 14.00 -6.88 -3.57
N GLU A 157 14.10 -8.16 -3.92
CA GLU A 157 13.36 -9.24 -3.25
C GLU A 157 13.78 -9.40 -1.78
N GLN A 158 15.09 -9.31 -1.51
CA GLN A 158 15.60 -9.35 -0.14
C GLN A 158 15.12 -8.15 0.68
N LYS A 159 15.04 -6.96 0.06
CA LYS A 159 14.47 -5.76 0.68
C LYS A 159 13.00 -5.99 1.02
N ASP A 160 12.20 -6.54 0.11
CA ASP A 160 10.78 -6.77 0.37
C ASP A 160 10.54 -7.76 1.50
N ILE A 161 11.29 -8.87 1.54
CA ILE A 161 11.23 -9.85 2.64
C ILE A 161 11.61 -9.19 3.97
N PHE A 162 12.70 -8.41 3.96
CA PHE A 162 13.21 -7.72 5.14
C PHE A 162 12.19 -6.69 5.65
N LEU A 163 11.70 -5.82 4.77
CA LEU A 163 10.75 -4.76 5.10
C LEU A 163 9.41 -5.34 5.58
N MET A 164 8.89 -6.39 4.94
CA MET A 164 7.68 -7.08 5.41
C MET A 164 7.82 -7.59 6.85
N GLY A 165 9.00 -8.13 7.20
CA GLY A 165 9.28 -8.56 8.57
C GLY A 165 9.27 -7.41 9.57
N ARG A 166 9.78 -6.25 9.17
CA ARG A 166 9.80 -5.02 9.98
C ARG A 166 8.42 -4.41 10.18
N GLU A 167 7.61 -4.35 9.12
CA GLU A 167 6.21 -3.95 9.16
C GLU A 167 5.40 -4.87 10.09
N ALA A 168 5.60 -6.19 9.98
CA ALA A 168 4.91 -7.15 10.84
C ALA A 168 5.29 -6.99 12.32
N GLU A 169 6.56 -6.70 12.63
CA GLU A 169 7.00 -6.41 14.00
C GLU A 169 6.37 -5.13 14.55
N ALA A 170 6.30 -4.06 13.75
CA ALA A 170 5.65 -2.80 14.11
C ALA A 170 4.15 -2.98 14.36
N ASP A 171 3.45 -3.71 13.49
CA ASP A 171 2.04 -4.04 13.68
C ASP A 171 1.80 -4.93 14.91
N ARG A 172 2.65 -5.92 15.16
CA ARG A 172 2.58 -6.78 16.36
C ARG A 172 2.73 -5.94 17.64
N ALA A 173 3.60 -4.93 17.66
CA ALA A 173 3.75 -4.02 18.80
C ALA A 173 2.44 -3.24 19.07
N ALA A 174 1.82 -2.71 18.01
CA ALA A 174 0.54 -2.00 18.12
C ALA A 174 -0.61 -2.92 18.57
N VAL A 175 -0.73 -4.13 17.99
CA VAL A 175 -1.72 -5.15 18.38
C VAL A 175 -1.52 -5.59 19.82
N LYS A 176 -0.27 -5.80 20.25
CA LYS A 176 0.05 -6.16 21.63
C LYS A 176 -0.42 -5.06 22.59
N TRP A 177 -0.11 -3.81 22.31
CA TRP A 177 -0.56 -2.68 23.13
C TRP A 177 -2.09 -2.64 23.24
N LEU A 178 -2.81 -2.83 22.14
CA LEU A 178 -4.28 -2.88 22.15
C LEU A 178 -4.82 -4.01 23.02
N ARG A 179 -4.25 -5.22 22.91
CA ARG A 179 -4.63 -6.37 23.73
C ARG A 179 -4.34 -6.13 25.22
N ASP A 180 -3.16 -5.61 25.55
CA ASP A 180 -2.76 -5.28 26.93
C ASP A 180 -3.67 -4.21 27.56
N ASN A 181 -4.22 -3.31 26.74
CA ASN A 181 -5.15 -2.25 27.15
C ASN A 181 -6.62 -2.65 27.04
N LYS A 182 -6.92 -3.95 26.90
CA LYS A 182 -8.30 -4.49 26.84
C LYS A 182 -9.12 -3.96 25.67
N LEU A 183 -8.48 -3.74 24.51
CA LEU A 183 -9.10 -3.30 23.26
C LEU A 183 -9.02 -4.39 22.16
N PRO A 184 -9.53 -5.63 22.40
CA PRO A 184 -9.36 -6.73 21.47
C PRO A 184 -10.09 -6.51 20.12
N GLU A 185 -11.21 -5.78 20.10
CA GLU A 185 -11.92 -5.48 18.86
C GLU A 185 -11.15 -4.53 17.95
N VAL A 186 -10.50 -3.51 18.54
CA VAL A 186 -9.62 -2.58 17.83
C VAL A 186 -8.39 -3.32 17.31
N ALA A 187 -7.84 -4.25 18.11
CA ALA A 187 -6.73 -5.10 17.69
C ALA A 187 -7.10 -5.98 16.49
N GLN A 188 -8.28 -6.61 16.53
CA GLN A 188 -8.77 -7.43 15.42
C GLN A 188 -9.03 -6.60 14.17
N ALA A 189 -9.59 -5.39 14.33
CA ALA A 189 -9.81 -4.51 13.20
C ALA A 189 -8.50 -4.09 12.52
N LEU A 190 -7.44 -3.83 13.27
CA LEU A 190 -6.12 -3.54 12.70
C LEU A 190 -5.61 -4.71 11.83
N ILE A 191 -5.74 -5.94 12.33
CA ILE A 191 -5.37 -7.17 11.59
C ILE A 191 -6.23 -7.30 10.32
N ASP A 192 -7.54 -7.06 10.45
CA ASP A 192 -8.48 -7.16 9.33
C ASP A 192 -8.17 -6.14 8.22
N ILE A 193 -7.77 -4.92 8.58
CA ILE A 193 -7.36 -3.88 7.62
C ILE A 193 -6.13 -4.34 6.84
N ARG A 194 -5.13 -4.91 7.51
CA ARG A 194 -3.92 -5.45 6.83
C ARG A 194 -4.30 -6.62 5.90
N ALA A 195 -5.20 -7.51 6.33
CA ALA A 195 -5.64 -8.64 5.52
C ALA A 195 -6.39 -8.19 4.26
N LEU A 196 -7.26 -7.18 4.38
CA LEU A 196 -8.03 -6.64 3.25
C LEU A 196 -7.15 -5.81 2.31
N GLY A 197 -6.20 -5.03 2.85
CA GLY A 197 -5.22 -4.27 2.07
C GLY A 197 -4.31 -5.16 1.22
N SER A 198 -4.07 -6.40 1.67
CA SER A 198 -3.24 -7.36 0.95
C SER A 198 -3.80 -7.78 -0.41
N LEU A 199 -5.11 -7.62 -0.66
CA LEU A 199 -5.79 -8.12 -1.87
C LEU A 199 -5.23 -7.54 -3.17
N LYS A 200 -4.69 -6.32 -3.13
CA LYS A 200 -4.16 -5.68 -4.33
C LYS A 200 -2.86 -6.31 -4.83
N GLY A 201 -2.10 -6.94 -3.93
CA GLY A 201 -0.83 -7.60 -4.26
C GLY A 201 0.26 -6.67 -4.79
N ASP A 202 0.05 -5.36 -4.81
CA ASP A 202 0.99 -4.32 -5.28
C ASP A 202 1.93 -3.83 -4.18
N ASP A 203 1.64 -4.15 -2.92
CA ASP A 203 2.43 -3.74 -1.77
C ASP A 203 2.59 -4.89 -0.75
N PRO A 204 3.42 -5.90 -1.07
CA PRO A 204 3.58 -7.07 -0.22
C PRO A 204 4.19 -6.74 1.14
N ARG A 205 4.88 -5.60 1.28
CA ARG A 205 5.49 -5.14 2.52
C ARG A 205 4.45 -4.88 3.61
N HIS A 206 3.27 -4.40 3.26
CA HIS A 206 2.18 -4.11 4.19
C HIS A 206 1.16 -5.25 4.34
N ALA A 207 1.35 -6.37 3.66
CA ALA A 207 0.48 -7.54 3.74
C ALA A 207 0.78 -8.42 4.97
N THR A 208 0.77 -7.81 6.15
CA THR A 208 1.34 -8.38 7.38
C THR A 208 0.37 -9.25 8.19
N ALA A 209 -0.91 -9.33 7.82
CA ALA A 209 -1.95 -9.95 8.65
C ALA A 209 -1.62 -11.38 9.11
N VAL A 210 -1.15 -12.24 8.19
CA VAL A 210 -0.78 -13.62 8.52
C VAL A 210 0.39 -13.66 9.51
N LEU A 211 1.40 -12.79 9.32
CA LEU A 211 2.53 -12.70 10.24
C LEU A 211 2.09 -12.17 11.61
N ILE A 212 1.11 -11.28 11.70
CA ILE A 212 0.60 -10.79 13.00
C ILE A 212 -0.08 -11.92 13.76
N ASP A 213 -0.93 -12.70 13.10
CA ASP A 213 -1.67 -13.81 13.73
C ASP A 213 -0.78 -15.03 14.04
N ARG A 214 0.32 -15.20 13.30
CA ARG A 214 1.30 -16.27 13.47
C ARG A 214 2.68 -15.73 13.83
N PRO A 215 2.93 -15.40 15.11
CA PRO A 215 4.21 -14.88 15.56
C PRO A 215 5.36 -15.88 15.43
N ASP A 216 5.06 -17.17 15.26
CA ASP A 216 6.01 -18.24 14.97
C ASP A 216 6.60 -18.16 13.56
N LEU A 217 5.95 -17.43 12.64
CA LEU A 217 6.43 -17.24 11.28
C LEU A 217 7.38 -16.05 11.16
N THR A 218 8.42 -16.26 10.35
CA THR A 218 9.33 -15.22 9.86
C THR A 218 8.95 -14.86 8.42
N SER A 219 9.11 -13.58 8.04
CA SER A 219 8.95 -13.18 6.63
C SER A 219 9.91 -13.98 5.74
N SER A 220 9.46 -14.30 4.53
CA SER A 220 10.20 -15.13 3.58
C SER A 220 9.68 -14.91 2.17
N GLN A 221 10.40 -15.41 1.17
CA GLN A 221 9.92 -15.36 -0.22
C GLN A 221 8.55 -16.03 -0.38
N ALA A 222 8.29 -17.10 0.37
CA ALA A 222 6.98 -17.75 0.36
C ALA A 222 5.86 -16.80 0.84
N HIS A 223 6.13 -15.84 1.73
CA HIS A 223 5.12 -14.84 2.08
C HIS A 223 4.87 -13.89 0.91
N ILE A 224 5.93 -13.38 0.27
CA ILE A 224 5.83 -12.50 -0.89
C ILE A 224 5.05 -13.18 -2.02
N ASP A 225 5.44 -14.41 -2.37
CA ASP A 225 4.76 -15.22 -3.40
C ASP A 225 3.29 -15.45 -3.05
N ALA A 226 2.98 -15.75 -1.78
CA ALA A 226 1.59 -15.97 -1.36
C ALA A 226 0.75 -14.70 -1.48
N VAL A 227 1.30 -13.53 -1.13
CA VAL A 227 0.59 -12.24 -1.25
C VAL A 227 0.28 -11.90 -2.71
N HIS A 228 1.18 -12.20 -3.64
CA HIS A 228 0.92 -11.99 -5.06
C HIS A 228 -0.11 -13.00 -5.62
N ASP A 229 -0.05 -14.26 -5.18
CA ASP A 229 -0.83 -15.33 -5.81
C ASP A 229 -2.23 -15.55 -5.17
N PHE A 230 -2.45 -15.21 -3.89
CA PHE A 230 -3.66 -15.66 -3.19
C PHE A 230 -4.97 -15.13 -3.81
N ARG A 231 -4.98 -13.91 -4.35
CA ARG A 231 -6.16 -13.35 -5.03
C ARG A 231 -6.51 -14.17 -6.27
N PHE A 232 -5.52 -14.47 -7.11
CA PHE A 232 -5.71 -15.30 -8.29
C PHE A 232 -6.24 -16.68 -7.89
N GLN A 233 -5.67 -17.28 -6.85
CA GLN A 233 -6.11 -18.58 -6.33
C GLN A 233 -7.55 -18.55 -5.84
N MET A 234 -8.01 -17.51 -5.14
CA MET A 234 -9.43 -17.37 -4.77
C MET A 234 -10.35 -17.36 -5.99
N VAL A 235 -10.01 -16.55 -7.00
CA VAL A 235 -10.81 -16.40 -8.22
C VAL A 235 -10.87 -17.74 -8.97
N MET A 236 -9.72 -18.37 -9.20
CA MET A 236 -9.64 -19.68 -9.88
C MET A 236 -10.37 -20.78 -9.11
N GLY A 237 -10.25 -20.79 -7.78
CA GLY A 237 -10.97 -21.74 -6.94
C GLY A 237 -12.48 -21.62 -7.08
N VAL A 238 -13.01 -20.39 -7.04
CA VAL A 238 -14.45 -20.16 -7.22
C VAL A 238 -14.90 -20.50 -8.64
N MET A 239 -14.11 -20.11 -9.65
CA MET A 239 -14.40 -20.40 -11.06
C MET A 239 -14.51 -21.90 -11.31
N THR A 240 -13.47 -22.65 -10.95
CA THR A 240 -13.36 -24.09 -11.20
C THR A 240 -14.41 -24.89 -10.44
N HIS A 241 -14.57 -24.66 -9.14
CA HIS A 241 -15.45 -25.49 -8.32
C HIS A 241 -16.94 -25.18 -8.48
N TYR A 242 -17.29 -23.97 -8.91
CA TYR A 242 -18.69 -23.58 -9.14
C TYR A 242 -19.05 -23.49 -10.62
N LYS A 243 -18.14 -23.87 -11.53
CA LYS A 243 -18.34 -23.88 -12.99
C LYS A 243 -18.84 -22.52 -13.51
N LEU A 244 -18.23 -21.46 -12.99
CA LEU A 244 -18.49 -20.10 -13.42
C LEU A 244 -17.45 -19.69 -14.48
N THR A 245 -17.78 -18.67 -15.26
CA THR A 245 -16.79 -17.98 -16.09
C THR A 245 -15.99 -16.99 -15.21
N MET A 246 -14.80 -16.58 -15.68
CA MET A 246 -14.02 -15.52 -15.04
C MET A 246 -14.87 -14.25 -14.82
N GLU A 247 -15.60 -13.82 -15.85
CA GLU A 247 -16.50 -12.66 -15.79
C GLU A 247 -17.53 -12.80 -14.66
N GLN A 248 -18.18 -13.95 -14.53
CA GLN A 248 -19.17 -14.20 -13.48
C GLN A 248 -18.55 -14.15 -12.07
N VAL A 249 -17.31 -14.64 -11.91
CA VAL A 249 -16.60 -14.61 -10.62
C VAL A 249 -16.19 -13.18 -10.25
N VAL A 250 -15.64 -12.43 -11.21
CA VAL A 250 -15.27 -11.02 -11.02
C VAL A 250 -16.52 -10.19 -10.71
N ASP A 251 -17.59 -10.36 -11.48
CA ASP A 251 -18.87 -9.70 -11.25
C ASP A 251 -19.42 -10.03 -9.86
N MET A 252 -19.32 -11.29 -9.42
CA MET A 252 -19.73 -11.69 -8.08
C MET A 252 -18.89 -11.03 -7.00
N SER A 253 -17.58 -10.93 -7.17
CA SER A 253 -16.69 -10.29 -6.21
C SER A 253 -17.00 -8.80 -6.00
N ILE A 254 -17.54 -8.14 -7.03
CA ILE A 254 -17.90 -6.71 -7.01
C ILE A 254 -19.35 -6.50 -6.60
N LYS A 255 -20.29 -7.18 -7.27
CA LYS A 255 -21.75 -6.94 -7.15
C LYS A 255 -22.39 -7.76 -6.03
N GLN A 256 -21.82 -8.92 -5.70
CA GLN A 256 -22.37 -9.86 -4.71
C GLN A 256 -21.26 -10.39 -3.78
N PRO A 257 -20.48 -9.49 -3.14
CA PRO A 257 -19.27 -9.89 -2.43
C PRO A 257 -19.54 -10.87 -1.28
N ALA A 258 -20.68 -10.77 -0.61
CA ALA A 258 -21.07 -11.74 0.42
C ALA A 258 -21.21 -13.16 -0.15
N GLN A 259 -21.83 -13.29 -1.33
CA GLN A 259 -21.92 -14.58 -2.01
C GLN A 259 -20.54 -15.09 -2.45
N TYR A 260 -19.66 -14.20 -2.91
CA TYR A 260 -18.29 -14.56 -3.28
C TYR A 260 -17.50 -15.13 -2.08
N VAL A 261 -17.55 -14.44 -0.93
CA VAL A 261 -16.87 -14.87 0.30
C VAL A 261 -17.48 -16.17 0.85
N ASP A 262 -18.80 -16.33 0.84
CA ASP A 262 -19.46 -17.59 1.23
C ASP A 262 -18.98 -18.79 0.39
N ARG A 263 -18.69 -18.57 -0.90
CA ARG A 263 -18.13 -19.60 -1.77
C ARG A 263 -16.69 -19.92 -1.42
N ILE A 264 -15.87 -18.92 -1.13
CA ILE A 264 -14.50 -19.10 -0.64
C ILE A 264 -14.49 -19.89 0.66
N ASP A 265 -15.34 -19.56 1.63
CA ASP A 265 -15.42 -20.27 2.91
C ASP A 265 -15.77 -21.75 2.74
N LYS A 266 -16.70 -22.06 1.82
CA LYS A 266 -17.03 -23.45 1.47
C LYS A 266 -15.85 -24.18 0.83
N LEU A 267 -15.01 -23.48 0.07
CA LEU A 267 -13.82 -24.05 -0.56
C LEU A 267 -12.70 -24.28 0.46
N LEU A 268 -12.46 -23.33 1.36
CA LEU A 268 -11.58 -23.47 2.52
C LEU A 268 -11.99 -24.67 3.37
N ALA A 269 -13.28 -24.81 3.70
CA ALA A 269 -13.79 -25.93 4.51
C ALA A 269 -13.56 -27.31 3.87
N ARG A 270 -13.45 -27.37 2.53
CA ARG A 270 -13.16 -28.60 1.77
C ARG A 270 -11.65 -28.83 1.58
N GLY A 271 -10.82 -27.84 1.89
CA GLY A 271 -9.38 -27.83 1.64
C GLY A 271 -9.04 -27.68 0.15
N ALA A 272 -9.85 -26.93 -0.61
CA ALA A 272 -9.63 -26.73 -2.05
C ALA A 272 -8.37 -25.91 -2.37
N PHE A 273 -7.89 -25.13 -1.39
CA PHE A 273 -6.68 -24.31 -1.49
C PHE A 273 -5.46 -24.94 -0.80
N SER A 274 -5.63 -26.11 -0.17
CA SER A 274 -4.54 -26.78 0.52
C SER A 274 -3.60 -27.45 -0.49
N PRO A 275 -2.28 -27.21 -0.42
CA PRO A 275 -1.31 -27.86 -1.31
C PRO A 275 -1.40 -29.39 -1.32
N ALA A 276 -1.76 -30.00 -0.17
CA ALA A 276 -1.90 -31.46 -0.05
C ALA A 276 -3.05 -32.07 -0.88
N LYS A 277 -4.00 -31.24 -1.35
CA LYS A 277 -5.21 -31.68 -2.07
C LYS A 277 -5.29 -31.13 -3.49
N ASN A 278 -4.43 -30.19 -3.85
CA ASN A 278 -4.49 -29.49 -5.13
C ASN A 278 -3.08 -29.34 -5.70
N ALA A 279 -2.75 -30.17 -6.69
CA ALA A 279 -1.43 -30.18 -7.33
C ALA A 279 -1.14 -28.89 -8.14
N ASP A 280 -2.19 -28.14 -8.50
CA ASP A 280 -2.10 -26.90 -9.29
C ASP A 280 -1.91 -25.65 -8.42
N VAL A 281 -2.18 -25.75 -7.11
CA VAL A 281 -1.75 -24.72 -6.15
C VAL A 281 -0.24 -24.90 -6.05
N LYS A 282 0.53 -23.98 -6.65
CA LYS A 282 1.98 -23.83 -6.38
C LYS A 282 2.16 -24.06 -4.89
N SER A 283 3.07 -24.96 -4.51
CA SER A 283 3.19 -25.67 -3.23
C SER A 283 3.36 -24.82 -1.95
N ASN A 284 2.96 -23.55 -1.98
CA ASN A 284 3.05 -22.58 -0.93
C ASN A 284 1.85 -22.71 0.05
N PRO A 285 2.06 -23.28 1.25
CA PRO A 285 0.99 -23.46 2.22
C PRO A 285 0.43 -22.14 2.76
N LEU A 286 1.14 -21.03 2.60
CA LEU A 286 0.71 -19.72 3.10
C LEU A 286 -0.44 -19.13 2.28
N ILE A 287 -0.67 -19.59 1.05
CA ILE A 287 -1.79 -19.13 0.22
C ILE A 287 -3.12 -19.34 0.95
N GLU A 288 -3.34 -20.52 1.55
CA GLU A 288 -4.57 -20.78 2.30
C GLU A 288 -4.70 -19.87 3.53
N ASP A 289 -3.58 -19.61 4.23
CA ASP A 289 -3.54 -18.70 5.38
C ASP A 289 -3.98 -17.28 4.99
N TYR A 290 -3.48 -16.74 3.87
CA TYR A 290 -3.89 -15.43 3.35
C TYR A 290 -5.35 -15.40 2.90
N ILE A 291 -5.82 -16.45 2.22
CA ILE A 291 -7.23 -16.57 1.81
C ILE A 291 -8.14 -16.57 3.05
N ARG A 292 -7.78 -17.32 4.10
CA ARG A 292 -8.54 -17.38 5.35
C ARG A 292 -8.53 -16.04 6.09
N ALA A 293 -7.38 -15.38 6.16
CA ALA A 293 -7.25 -14.05 6.76
C ALA A 293 -8.15 -13.04 6.03
N TYR A 294 -8.08 -12.99 4.69
CA TYR A 294 -8.90 -12.12 3.86
C TYR A 294 -10.41 -12.41 4.02
N ALA A 295 -10.84 -13.66 3.86
CA ALA A 295 -12.25 -14.03 3.95
C ALA A 295 -12.85 -13.71 5.33
N GLY A 296 -12.10 -13.99 6.41
CA GLY A 296 -12.49 -13.65 7.77
C GLY A 296 -12.60 -12.15 8.00
N ALA A 297 -11.60 -11.38 7.54
CA ALA A 297 -11.61 -9.93 7.63
C ALA A 297 -12.77 -9.31 6.84
N TYR A 298 -13.02 -9.81 5.63
CA TYR A 298 -14.11 -9.33 4.77
C TYR A 298 -15.47 -9.53 5.44
N ARG A 299 -15.69 -10.72 6.01
CA ARG A 299 -16.93 -11.03 6.74
C ARG A 299 -17.13 -10.07 7.91
N ARG A 300 -16.12 -9.90 8.77
CA ARG A 300 -16.21 -9.02 9.95
C ARG A 300 -16.39 -7.55 9.61
N GLN A 301 -15.61 -7.03 8.65
CA GLN A 301 -15.54 -5.59 8.40
C GLN A 301 -16.53 -5.12 7.35
N ILE A 302 -16.91 -5.97 6.39
CA ILE A 302 -17.73 -5.55 5.25
C ILE A 302 -19.16 -6.10 5.36
N ILE A 303 -19.33 -7.38 5.71
CA ILE A 303 -20.65 -8.05 5.75
C ILE A 303 -21.35 -7.82 7.09
N ASP A 304 -20.71 -8.22 8.19
CA ASP A 304 -21.32 -8.27 9.52
C ASP A 304 -21.39 -6.90 10.20
N ARG A 305 -20.60 -5.94 9.72
CA ARG A 305 -20.59 -4.53 10.16
C ARG A 305 -21.20 -3.64 9.06
N PRO A 306 -22.53 -3.70 8.85
CA PRO A 306 -23.17 -2.75 7.95
C PRO A 306 -22.96 -1.34 8.49
N LEU A 307 -22.77 -0.37 7.58
CA LEU A 307 -22.94 1.03 7.97
C LEU A 307 -24.34 1.13 8.56
N SER A 308 -24.48 1.60 9.81
CA SER A 308 -25.82 1.95 10.30
C SER A 308 -26.45 2.84 9.22
N PRO A 309 -27.70 2.60 8.81
CA PRO A 309 -28.38 3.52 7.91
C PRO A 309 -28.21 4.90 8.52
N ALA A 310 -27.67 5.84 7.74
CA ALA A 310 -27.48 7.21 8.17
C ALA A 310 -28.74 7.63 8.95
N PRO A 311 -28.60 8.20 10.17
CA PRO A 311 -29.75 8.48 11.02
C PRO A 311 -30.81 9.12 10.13
N SER A 312 -31.94 8.43 10.01
CA SER A 312 -32.98 8.79 9.07
C SER A 312 -33.24 10.28 9.25
N THR A 313 -33.01 11.07 8.20
CA THR A 313 -33.48 12.45 8.10
C THR A 313 -35.01 12.51 7.99
N ALA A 314 -35.71 11.55 8.63
CA ALA A 314 -37.09 11.73 8.99
C ALA A 314 -37.18 13.11 9.64
N PRO A 315 -37.96 14.03 9.05
CA PRO A 315 -38.04 15.39 9.54
C PRO A 315 -38.47 15.27 11.00
N VAL A 316 -37.59 15.71 11.91
CA VAL A 316 -37.97 15.94 13.29
C VAL A 316 -39.14 16.90 13.18
N GLN A 317 -40.36 16.40 13.45
CA GLN A 317 -41.53 17.26 13.52
C GLN A 317 -41.18 18.35 14.54
N PRO A 318 -41.20 19.63 14.14
CA PRO A 318 -40.82 20.69 15.03
C PRO A 318 -41.79 20.69 16.21
N SER A 319 -41.28 20.32 17.38
CA SER A 319 -41.95 20.62 18.64
C SER A 319 -42.04 22.13 18.73
N ALA A 320 -43.25 22.67 18.61
CA ALA A 320 -43.52 24.10 18.68
C ALA A 320 -42.98 24.68 19.99
N ALA A 321 -42.06 25.65 19.87
CA ALA A 321 -41.68 26.56 20.94
C ALA A 321 -41.45 27.96 20.34
N PRO A 322 -41.69 29.02 21.12
CA PRO A 322 -42.14 30.31 20.61
C PRO A 322 -41.03 31.17 20.03
N ALA A 323 -41.47 32.07 19.13
CA ALA A 323 -40.67 33.03 18.38
C ALA A 323 -39.76 33.91 19.25
N GLY A 324 -38.53 34.13 18.78
CA GLY A 324 -37.62 35.09 19.40
C GLY A 324 -36.31 35.31 18.62
N ASN A 325 -36.33 36.32 17.76
CA ASN A 325 -35.24 37.18 17.27
C ASN A 325 -34.07 36.66 16.39
N LYS A 326 -33.84 37.48 15.35
CA LYS A 326 -32.81 37.44 14.31
C LYS A 326 -31.44 37.91 14.85
N GLN A 327 -30.33 37.37 14.32
CA GLN A 327 -29.38 38.11 13.46
C GLN A 327 -28.06 37.33 13.23
N GLY A 328 -27.72 37.16 11.95
CA GLY A 328 -26.37 37.42 11.42
C GLY A 328 -25.39 36.25 11.24
N SER A 329 -24.69 36.31 10.09
CA SER A 329 -23.32 35.78 9.81
C SER A 329 -23.30 34.54 8.90
N LEU A 330 -23.11 34.74 7.59
CA LEU A 330 -21.86 34.80 6.80
C LEU A 330 -21.62 33.46 6.06
N ASP A 331 -21.88 33.52 4.75
CA ASP A 331 -21.51 32.53 3.74
C ASP A 331 -20.00 32.38 3.65
N PHE A 332 -19.52 31.14 3.71
CA PHE A 332 -18.22 30.73 3.19
C PHE A 332 -18.45 29.52 2.27
N THR A 333 -18.33 29.75 0.97
CA THR A 333 -18.22 28.70 -0.04
C THR A 333 -16.76 28.24 -0.09
N GLU A 334 -16.49 27.01 0.34
CA GLU A 334 -15.21 26.34 0.12
C GLU A 334 -15.16 25.74 -1.28
N GLY A 335 -14.15 26.14 -2.06
CA GLY A 335 -13.82 25.56 -3.35
C GLY A 335 -12.91 24.35 -3.17
N GLU A 336 -13.36 23.22 -3.71
CA GLU A 336 -12.56 22.02 -3.93
C GLU A 336 -11.63 22.25 -5.15
N ASP A 337 -10.34 21.96 -4.98
CA ASP A 337 -9.51 21.24 -5.97
C ASP A 337 -8.05 21.19 -5.50
N ARG A 338 -7.57 19.99 -5.13
CA ARG A 338 -6.14 19.69 -5.01
C ARG A 338 -5.85 18.32 -5.64
N PRO A 339 -4.91 18.20 -6.59
CA PRO A 339 -4.57 16.92 -7.19
C PRO A 339 -3.73 16.07 -6.24
N ARG A 340 -4.04 14.77 -6.16
CA ARG A 340 -3.28 13.76 -5.41
C ARG A 340 -2.28 13.08 -6.33
N TYR A 341 -0.99 13.21 -6.04
CA TYR A 341 0.06 12.38 -6.64
C TYR A 341 0.69 11.52 -5.53
N ALA A 342 0.60 10.20 -5.67
CA ALA A 342 1.37 9.24 -4.89
C ALA A 342 2.67 8.96 -5.64
N LEU A 343 3.81 9.22 -5.01
CA LEU A 343 5.12 8.80 -5.50
C LEU A 343 5.42 7.42 -4.90
N THR A 344 5.94 6.50 -5.72
CA THR A 344 6.52 5.23 -5.29
C THR A 344 7.98 5.46 -4.88
N GLU A 345 8.44 4.80 -3.81
CA GLU A 345 9.74 5.00 -3.14
C GLU A 345 10.96 4.50 -3.95
N SER A 346 10.79 4.02 -5.19
CA SER A 346 11.84 3.41 -6.02
C SER A 346 12.88 4.38 -6.60
N ASP A 347 12.75 5.69 -6.38
CA ASP A 347 13.58 6.72 -7.05
C ASP A 347 14.74 7.28 -6.19
N LEU A 348 15.09 6.61 -5.08
CA LEU A 348 16.15 7.08 -4.17
C LEU A 348 17.26 6.03 -4.05
N ASP A 349 18.09 5.93 -5.09
CA ASP A 349 19.39 5.25 -5.01
C ASP A 349 20.55 6.26 -4.94
N ASP A 350 21.54 5.92 -4.13
CA ASP A 350 22.58 6.79 -3.62
C ASP A 350 23.59 7.21 -4.71
N GLY A 351 23.72 8.53 -4.90
CA GLY A 351 24.73 9.12 -5.77
C GLY A 351 26.15 8.91 -5.24
N HIS A 352 26.96 8.16 -5.99
CA HIS A 352 28.42 8.21 -5.89
C HIS A 352 29.02 9.15 -6.94
N SER A 353 29.89 10.03 -6.45
CA SER A 353 30.77 10.94 -7.18
C SER A 353 31.94 10.19 -7.83
N SER A 354 32.28 10.54 -9.09
CA SER A 354 33.67 10.77 -9.52
C SER A 354 33.78 11.32 -10.95
N VAL A 355 34.47 12.48 -11.05
CA VAL A 355 35.51 12.88 -12.02
C VAL A 355 35.19 12.85 -13.53
N GLY A 356 35.31 14.01 -14.17
CA GLY A 356 35.08 14.22 -15.59
C GLY A 356 36.26 13.88 -16.51
N SER A 357 35.94 13.84 -17.80
CA SER A 357 36.83 14.16 -18.93
C SER A 357 35.97 14.43 -20.16
N GLU A 358 36.25 15.53 -20.84
CA GLU A 358 35.66 15.95 -22.12
C GLU A 358 35.97 14.95 -23.24
N ALA A 359 34.98 14.69 -24.10
CA ALA A 359 35.18 14.38 -25.52
C ALA A 359 33.87 14.56 -26.30
N GLU A 360 33.95 15.36 -27.35
CA GLU A 360 32.93 15.64 -28.36
C GLU A 360 32.46 14.37 -29.09
N GLY A 361 31.19 14.35 -29.55
CA GLY A 361 30.71 13.27 -30.41
C GLY A 361 29.22 13.31 -30.74
N GLN A 362 28.88 14.15 -31.74
CA GLN A 362 27.83 14.02 -32.77
C GLN A 362 26.44 13.40 -32.46
N GLU A 363 25.43 14.20 -32.82
CA GLU A 363 24.02 13.85 -33.01
C GLU A 363 23.81 12.59 -33.89
N GLN A 364 23.00 11.65 -33.38
CA GLN A 364 22.11 10.84 -34.19
C GLN A 364 20.76 10.71 -33.47
N GLU A 365 19.79 11.52 -33.91
CA GLU A 365 18.36 11.26 -33.66
C GLU A 365 17.94 10.01 -34.43
N ALA A 366 17.73 8.91 -33.70
CA ALA A 366 17.04 7.73 -34.22
C ALA A 366 16.12 7.14 -33.14
N GLY A 367 14.82 7.40 -33.32
CA GLY A 367 13.72 6.50 -32.92
C GLY A 367 13.73 5.94 -31.49
N LYS A 368 13.42 6.76 -30.49
CA LYS A 368 12.77 6.23 -29.27
C LYS A 368 11.28 6.05 -29.57
N GLU A 369 10.91 4.87 -30.07
CA GLU A 369 9.52 4.40 -30.00
C GLU A 369 9.08 4.47 -28.53
N ARG A 370 8.16 5.39 -28.24
CA ARG A 370 7.49 5.46 -26.95
C ARG A 370 6.53 4.27 -26.84
N ARG A 371 7.04 3.12 -26.44
CA ARG A 371 6.22 1.96 -26.07
C ARG A 371 5.21 2.38 -24.99
N GLY A 372 3.94 2.00 -25.18
CA GLY A 372 2.82 2.29 -24.30
C GLY A 372 2.15 3.65 -24.50
N ALA A 373 2.60 4.49 -25.45
CA ALA A 373 1.93 5.76 -25.72
C ALA A 373 0.69 5.54 -26.62
N PRO A 374 -0.51 6.00 -26.22
CA PRO A 374 -1.70 5.89 -27.05
C PRO A 374 -1.58 6.77 -28.29
N LEU A 375 -1.89 6.19 -29.46
CA LEU A 375 -2.03 6.89 -30.73
C LEU A 375 -3.51 7.02 -31.06
N VAL A 376 -3.99 8.24 -31.28
CA VAL A 376 -5.39 8.52 -31.64
C VAL A 376 -5.45 8.99 -33.09
N ALA A 377 -6.13 8.23 -33.93
CA ALA A 377 -6.44 8.61 -35.31
C ALA A 377 -7.91 9.01 -35.41
N LEU A 378 -8.17 10.18 -36.00
CA LEU A 378 -9.52 10.65 -36.28
C LEU A 378 -9.96 10.10 -37.64
N GLY A 379 -10.95 9.21 -37.65
CA GLY A 379 -11.52 8.62 -38.86
C GLY A 379 -12.57 9.54 -39.52
N THR A 380 -13.00 9.19 -40.73
CA THR A 380 -14.11 9.89 -41.39
C THR A 380 -15.45 9.44 -40.78
N GLY A 381 -16.19 10.39 -40.20
CA GLY A 381 -17.53 10.16 -39.63
C GLY A 381 -17.61 10.25 -38.09
N ASP A 382 -16.90 11.20 -37.47
CA ASP A 382 -16.90 11.47 -36.02
C ASP A 382 -16.48 10.30 -35.11
N GLN A 383 -15.74 9.32 -35.66
CA GLN A 383 -15.21 8.20 -34.90
C GLN A 383 -13.69 8.30 -34.75
N ALA A 384 -13.22 8.43 -33.51
CA ALA A 384 -11.80 8.33 -33.17
C ALA A 384 -11.44 6.86 -32.88
N VAL A 385 -10.35 6.38 -33.47
CA VAL A 385 -9.78 5.05 -33.17
C VAL A 385 -8.48 5.26 -32.41
N MET A 386 -8.38 4.63 -31.24
CA MET A 386 -7.17 4.65 -30.41
C MET A 386 -6.46 3.31 -30.49
N THR A 387 -5.15 3.34 -30.71
CA THR A 387 -4.27 2.16 -30.63
C THR A 387 -3.17 2.38 -29.59
N ILE A 388 -2.73 1.31 -28.96
CA ILE A 388 -1.62 1.29 -27.99
C ILE A 388 -0.72 0.14 -28.39
N ASP A 389 0.58 0.39 -28.60
CA ASP A 389 1.55 -0.61 -29.09
C ASP A 389 1.08 -1.37 -30.35
N GLY A 390 0.37 -0.69 -31.25
CA GLY A 390 -0.06 -1.25 -32.53
C GLY A 390 -1.36 -2.08 -32.50
N VAL A 391 -2.01 -2.25 -31.34
CA VAL A 391 -3.31 -2.93 -31.20
C VAL A 391 -4.40 -1.95 -30.77
N SER A 392 -5.69 -2.28 -30.98
CA SER A 392 -6.80 -1.42 -30.56
C SER A 392 -6.77 -1.21 -29.04
N ALA A 393 -7.08 0.00 -28.55
CA ALA A 393 -7.08 0.27 -27.11
C ALA A 393 -8.01 -0.68 -26.32
N PRO A 394 -9.23 -1.02 -26.77
CA PRO A 394 -10.05 -2.03 -26.10
C PRO A 394 -9.39 -3.41 -26.01
N ASP A 395 -8.69 -3.85 -27.05
CA ASP A 395 -8.01 -5.16 -27.04
C ASP A 395 -6.73 -5.12 -26.20
N TYR A 396 -5.99 -4.00 -26.23
CA TYR A 396 -4.86 -3.74 -25.33
C TYR A 396 -5.30 -3.86 -23.86
N TRP A 397 -6.40 -3.20 -23.49
CA TRP A 397 -6.91 -3.24 -22.12
C TRP A 397 -7.51 -4.60 -21.75
N ARG A 398 -8.11 -5.35 -22.68
CA ARG A 398 -8.52 -6.74 -22.42
C ARG A 398 -7.30 -7.63 -22.12
N GLN A 399 -6.22 -7.50 -22.88
CA GLN A 399 -4.99 -8.28 -22.66
C GLN A 399 -4.29 -7.91 -21.35
N MET A 400 -4.43 -6.67 -20.89
CA MET A 400 -3.89 -6.21 -19.60
C MET A 400 -4.79 -6.59 -18.41
N ALA A 401 -6.10 -6.71 -18.62
CA ALA A 401 -7.08 -7.04 -17.59
C ALA A 401 -7.26 -8.55 -17.37
N ASP A 402 -6.83 -9.37 -18.33
CA ASP A 402 -6.91 -10.83 -18.28
C ASP A 402 -5.61 -11.45 -17.71
N PRO A 403 -5.66 -12.09 -16.51
CA PRO A 403 -4.49 -12.67 -15.86
C PRO A 403 -3.79 -13.76 -16.67
N GLU A 404 -4.50 -14.53 -17.51
CA GLU A 404 -3.88 -15.58 -18.33
C GLU A 404 -3.04 -14.99 -19.47
N PHE A 405 -3.51 -13.89 -20.08
CA PHE A 405 -2.75 -13.20 -21.13
C PHE A 405 -1.56 -12.41 -20.57
N ALA A 406 -1.69 -11.83 -19.36
CA ALA A 406 -0.57 -11.20 -18.66
C ALA A 406 0.54 -12.22 -18.35
N LEU A 407 0.17 -13.44 -17.92
CA LEU A 407 1.11 -14.53 -17.67
C LEU A 407 1.73 -15.10 -18.95
N GLN A 408 0.96 -15.28 -20.03
CA GLN A 408 1.49 -15.69 -21.33
C GLN A 408 2.49 -14.68 -21.89
N ARG A 409 2.25 -13.38 -21.70
CA ARG A 409 3.15 -12.34 -22.17
C ARG A 409 4.47 -12.31 -21.40
N LEU A 410 4.45 -12.52 -20.09
CA LEU A 410 5.67 -12.68 -19.29
C LEU A 410 6.47 -13.91 -19.75
N ALA A 411 5.80 -15.04 -20.00
CA ALA A 411 6.44 -16.24 -20.52
C ALA A 411 7.02 -16.07 -21.95
N LEU A 412 6.38 -15.27 -22.81
CA LEU A 412 6.89 -14.95 -24.15
C LEU A 412 8.06 -13.94 -24.13
N LYS A 413 8.07 -13.04 -23.15
CA LYS A 413 9.16 -12.08 -22.93
C LYS A 413 10.44 -12.77 -22.47
N ASP A 414 10.32 -13.81 -21.65
CA ASP A 414 11.46 -14.62 -21.17
C ASP A 414 12.05 -15.55 -22.23
N THR A 415 11.32 -15.80 -23.33
CA THR A 415 11.77 -16.66 -24.44
C THR A 415 12.27 -15.88 -25.67
N GLY A 416 12.22 -14.55 -25.65
CA GLY A 416 12.72 -13.69 -26.73
C GLY A 416 11.91 -13.75 -28.03
N LEU A 417 10.64 -14.18 -27.96
CA LEU A 417 9.77 -14.39 -29.13
C LEU A 417 8.75 -13.26 -29.38
N GLU A 418 8.89 -12.10 -28.73
CA GLU A 418 8.00 -10.94 -28.97
C GLU A 418 8.16 -10.42 -30.41
N GLY A 419 7.13 -10.67 -31.24
CA GLY A 419 7.04 -10.17 -32.62
C GLY A 419 6.52 -11.17 -33.66
N GLN A 420 6.38 -12.45 -33.32
CA GLN A 420 5.79 -13.43 -34.23
C GLN A 420 4.26 -13.46 -34.08
N ASN A 421 3.58 -12.88 -35.07
CA ASN A 421 2.13 -12.89 -35.19
C ASN A 421 1.65 -14.32 -35.51
N LEU A 422 1.37 -15.13 -34.48
CA LEU A 422 0.82 -16.47 -34.60
C LEU A 422 -0.72 -16.44 -34.72
N GLY A 423 -1.21 -15.75 -35.75
CA GLY A 423 -2.59 -15.90 -36.20
C GLY A 423 -2.80 -17.25 -36.88
N ASN A 424 -3.73 -18.05 -36.38
CA ASN A 424 -4.37 -19.20 -37.04
C ASN A 424 -3.49 -20.41 -37.44
N GLN A 425 -2.84 -21.09 -36.49
CA GLN A 425 -2.52 -22.51 -36.67
C GLN A 425 -2.98 -23.34 -35.48
N ALA A 426 -3.99 -24.19 -35.71
CA ALA A 426 -4.35 -25.28 -34.83
C ALA A 426 -3.18 -26.27 -34.77
N VAL A 427 -2.47 -26.30 -33.63
CA VAL A 427 -1.44 -27.31 -33.36
C VAL A 427 -2.16 -28.61 -32.98
N SER A 428 -2.29 -29.51 -33.95
CA SER A 428 -2.75 -30.89 -33.71
C SER A 428 -1.60 -31.70 -33.12
N VAL A 429 -1.64 -31.95 -31.81
CA VAL A 429 -0.67 -32.83 -31.14
C VAL A 429 -1.04 -34.29 -31.45
N ARG A 430 -0.18 -34.98 -32.20
CA ARG A 430 -0.26 -36.43 -32.47
C ARG A 430 0.48 -37.16 -31.35
N LEU A 431 -0.23 -37.95 -30.54
CA LEU A 431 0.39 -38.83 -29.56
C LEU A 431 1.11 -40.00 -30.27
N PRO A 432 2.33 -40.38 -29.83
CA PRO A 432 3.01 -41.55 -30.39
C PRO A 432 2.31 -42.83 -29.94
N GLY A 433 1.95 -43.66 -30.93
CA GLY A 433 1.30 -44.94 -30.72
C GLY A 433 2.20 -45.94 -29.99
N GLY A 434 1.63 -46.58 -28.97
CA GLY A 434 2.19 -47.79 -28.38
C GLY A 434 2.08 -48.95 -29.37
N GLN A 435 3.22 -49.55 -29.72
CA GLN A 435 3.25 -50.86 -30.35
C GLN A 435 3.05 -51.93 -29.27
N SER A 436 1.94 -52.65 -29.40
CA SER A 436 1.73 -53.95 -28.79
C SER A 436 2.51 -54.99 -29.59
N ASN A 437 3.41 -55.74 -28.95
CA ASN A 437 3.84 -57.04 -29.45
C ASN A 437 3.49 -58.10 -28.40
N MET A 438 2.51 -58.94 -28.73
CA MET A 438 2.38 -60.31 -28.22
C MET A 438 2.87 -61.25 -29.32
N THR A 439 4.01 -61.90 -29.09
CA THR A 439 4.38 -63.32 -29.31
C THR A 439 5.88 -63.44 -29.53
#